data_AF-A0A1A9WF44-F1
#
_entry.id   AF-A0A1A9WF44-F1
#
_cell.length_a   1.000
_cell.length_b   1.000
_cell.length_c   1.000
_cell.angle_alpha   90.00
_cell.angle_beta   90.00
_cell.angle_gamma   90.00
#
_symmetry.space_group_name_H-M   'P 1'
#
loop_
_entity.id
_entity.type
_entity.pdbx_description
1 polymer ?
#
loop_
_entity_poly.entity_id
_entity_poly.type
_entity_poly.pdbx_seq_one_letter_code
_entity_poly.pdbx_strand_id
1 'polypeptide(L)'
;MTLPSSEPFIKGFNITDFIDGDFSDSDFSNGDFSGGDFIDGDFSGGNSSGGDFITGDFSDGDFSDGDFSASDFSDGNFSDDDFSDANFLVMMISVMVISVMMISVMVISVMVISVMVILVMIISVVMIFR
;
A
#
# COMPACT_ATOMS: atom_id res chain seq x y z
N MET A 1 14.08 -16.93 7.96
CA MET A 1 14.21 -18.14 7.11
C MET A 1 14.66 -17.66 5.75
N THR A 2 15.92 -17.84 5.34
CA THR A 2 16.43 -17.24 4.09
C THR A 2 15.81 -17.96 2.89
N LEU A 3 14.93 -17.28 2.15
CA LEU A 3 14.31 -17.83 0.95
C LEU A 3 15.36 -17.96 -0.18
N PRO A 4 15.34 -19.04 -0.99
CA PRO A 4 16.34 -19.25 -2.04
C PRO A 4 16.05 -18.36 -3.26
N SER A 5 17.05 -17.59 -3.67
CA SER A 5 17.00 -16.51 -4.66
C SER A 5 16.92 -16.95 -6.14
N SER A 6 16.32 -18.10 -6.50
CA SER A 6 16.37 -18.55 -7.90
C SER A 6 15.34 -19.59 -8.39
N GLU A 7 14.33 -19.97 -7.61
CA GLU A 7 13.26 -20.83 -8.14
C GLU A 7 11.97 -20.02 -8.37
N PRO A 8 11.30 -20.16 -9.53
CA PRO A 8 9.97 -19.59 -9.72
C PRO A 8 9.08 -20.13 -8.60
N PHE A 9 8.31 -19.26 -7.94
CA PHE A 9 7.43 -19.65 -6.82
C PHE A 9 6.43 -20.73 -7.30
N ILE A 10 6.79 -22.01 -7.18
CA ILE A 10 5.96 -23.13 -7.61
C ILE A 10 4.86 -23.30 -6.56
N LYS A 11 3.65 -22.87 -6.95
CA LYS A 11 2.33 -23.47 -6.67
C LYS A 11 2.36 -24.61 -5.63
N GLY A 12 2.31 -24.26 -4.34
CA GLY A 12 2.35 -25.25 -3.26
C GLY A 12 2.37 -24.72 -1.82
N PHE A 13 2.58 -23.42 -1.60
CA PHE A 13 2.50 -22.83 -0.25
C PHE A 13 1.04 -22.54 0.14
N ASN A 14 0.70 -22.77 1.41
CA ASN A 14 -0.58 -22.33 1.94
C ASN A 14 -0.50 -20.81 2.11
N ILE A 15 -1.57 -20.12 1.72
CA ILE A 15 -1.75 -18.66 1.81
C ILE A 15 -1.32 -18.09 3.17
N THR A 16 -1.49 -18.84 4.26
CA THR A 16 -1.17 -18.39 5.63
C THR A 16 0.31 -18.43 6.03
N ASP A 17 1.22 -18.85 5.16
CA ASP A 17 2.60 -19.18 5.56
C ASP A 17 3.52 -17.94 5.74
N PHE A 18 3.06 -16.74 5.36
CA PHE A 18 3.88 -15.51 5.39
C PHE A 18 3.29 -14.35 6.22
N ILE A 19 2.18 -14.58 6.91
CA ILE A 19 1.60 -13.62 7.88
C ILE A 19 2.59 -13.45 9.05
N ASP A 20 2.78 -12.21 9.52
CA ASP A 20 3.78 -11.83 10.53
C ASP A 20 5.23 -12.20 10.13
N GLY A 21 5.50 -12.30 8.82
CA GLY A 21 6.79 -12.73 8.31
C GLY A 21 7.86 -11.63 8.41
N ASP A 22 9.04 -11.98 8.94
CA ASP A 22 10.22 -11.12 8.92
C ASP A 22 11.05 -11.39 7.65
N PHE A 23 11.05 -10.40 6.77
CA PHE A 23 11.78 -10.34 5.52
C PHE A 23 12.65 -9.09 5.38
N SER A 24 12.97 -8.43 6.50
CA SER A 24 13.76 -7.21 6.49
C SER A 24 15.13 -7.45 5.82
N ASP A 25 15.65 -6.44 5.12
CA ASP A 25 16.93 -6.44 4.42
C ASP A 25 17.13 -7.59 3.39
N SER A 26 16.04 -8.27 2.99
CA SER A 26 16.12 -9.42 2.08
C SER A 26 16.17 -9.00 0.60
N ASP A 27 16.82 -9.82 -0.24
CA ASP A 27 16.85 -9.62 -1.70
C ASP A 27 15.83 -10.54 -2.39
N PHE A 28 14.79 -9.89 -2.91
CA PHE A 28 13.65 -10.43 -3.63
C PHE A 28 13.55 -9.89 -5.05
N SER A 29 14.63 -9.31 -5.58
CA SER A 29 14.60 -8.73 -6.91
C SER A 29 14.12 -9.74 -7.95
N ASN A 30 13.12 -9.34 -8.74
CA ASN A 30 12.43 -10.16 -9.74
C ASN A 30 11.66 -11.38 -9.19
N GLY A 31 11.33 -11.39 -7.89
CA GLY A 31 10.47 -12.41 -7.29
C GLY A 31 9.02 -12.33 -7.74
N ASP A 32 8.29 -13.45 -7.66
CA ASP A 32 6.85 -13.53 -7.91
C ASP A 32 6.13 -13.79 -6.59
N PHE A 33 5.46 -12.74 -6.10
CA PHE A 33 4.66 -12.69 -4.87
C PHE A 33 3.16 -12.58 -5.18
N SER A 34 2.77 -12.82 -6.43
CA SER A 34 1.40 -12.64 -6.87
C SER A 34 0.43 -13.58 -6.12
N GLY A 35 -0.66 -13.00 -5.59
CA GLY A 35 -1.70 -13.72 -4.86
C GLY A 35 -1.28 -14.32 -3.51
N GLY A 36 -0.10 -13.93 -2.98
CA GLY A 36 0.31 -14.30 -1.62
C GLY A 36 -0.41 -13.48 -0.54
N ASP A 37 -0.32 -13.94 0.70
CA ASP A 37 -0.89 -13.28 1.88
C ASP A 37 0.26 -13.10 2.90
N PHE A 38 0.62 -11.83 3.07
CA PHE A 38 1.78 -11.29 3.77
C PHE A 38 1.35 -10.22 4.78
N ILE A 39 0.14 -10.35 5.33
CA ILE A 39 -0.39 -9.45 6.36
C ILE A 39 0.60 -9.33 7.52
N ASP A 40 0.79 -8.11 8.04
CA ASP A 40 1.74 -7.79 9.12
C ASP A 40 3.21 -8.15 8.79
N GLY A 41 3.57 -8.26 7.51
CA GLY A 41 4.93 -8.60 7.07
C GLY A 41 5.93 -7.45 7.14
N ASP A 42 7.16 -7.73 7.55
CA ASP A 42 8.28 -6.77 7.54
C ASP A 42 9.16 -6.98 6.30
N PHE A 43 9.11 -6.03 5.38
CA PHE A 43 9.92 -5.92 4.16
C PHE A 43 10.91 -4.74 4.21
N SER A 44 11.12 -4.16 5.39
CA SER A 44 11.93 -2.94 5.55
C SER A 44 13.37 -3.15 5.08
N GLY A 45 13.94 -2.16 4.40
CA GLY A 45 15.30 -2.21 3.83
C GLY A 45 15.52 -3.27 2.72
N GLY A 46 14.49 -4.02 2.35
CA GLY A 46 14.58 -5.09 1.35
C GLY A 46 14.72 -4.58 -0.08
N ASN A 47 15.30 -5.40 -0.96
CA ASN A 47 15.33 -5.14 -2.41
C ASN A 47 14.33 -6.04 -3.12
N SER A 48 13.25 -5.48 -3.61
CA SER A 48 12.21 -6.16 -4.38
C SER A 48 12.12 -5.66 -5.81
N SER A 49 13.18 -5.04 -6.36
CA SER A 49 13.13 -4.43 -7.69
C SER A 49 12.71 -5.43 -8.77
N GLY A 50 11.75 -5.08 -9.62
CA GLY A 50 11.25 -5.94 -10.69
C GLY A 50 10.35 -7.08 -10.22
N GLY A 51 9.96 -7.12 -8.95
CA GLY A 51 9.08 -8.13 -8.38
C GLY A 51 7.62 -7.97 -8.81
N ASP A 52 6.85 -9.07 -8.78
CA ASP A 52 5.41 -9.11 -9.07
C ASP A 52 4.63 -9.30 -7.75
N PHE A 53 3.76 -8.35 -7.41
CA PHE A 53 2.94 -8.32 -6.19
C PHE A 53 1.44 -8.35 -6.53
N ILE A 54 1.09 -8.77 -7.75
CA ILE A 54 -0.28 -8.68 -8.27
C ILE A 54 -1.25 -9.48 -7.40
N THR A 55 -2.39 -8.90 -7.04
CA THR A 55 -3.46 -9.56 -6.27
C THR A 55 -3.07 -10.12 -4.89
N GLY A 56 -1.88 -9.84 -4.38
CA GLY A 56 -1.49 -10.25 -3.03
C GLY A 56 -2.11 -9.37 -1.94
N ASP A 57 -2.19 -9.90 -0.73
CA ASP A 57 -2.55 -9.15 0.47
C ASP A 57 -1.30 -8.87 1.29
N PHE A 58 -1.00 -7.60 1.51
CA PHE A 58 0.17 -7.10 2.22
C PHE A 58 -0.19 -6.14 3.34
N SER A 59 -1.49 -6.09 3.70
CA SER A 59 -1.99 -5.13 4.67
C SER A 59 -1.25 -5.16 6.01
N ASP A 60 -1.14 -3.99 6.63
CA ASP A 60 -0.38 -3.75 7.86
C ASP A 60 1.14 -4.05 7.72
N GLY A 61 1.67 -4.07 6.49
CA GLY A 61 3.07 -4.37 6.22
C GLY A 61 4.03 -3.18 6.38
N ASP A 62 5.30 -3.45 6.72
CA ASP A 62 6.39 -2.47 6.74
C ASP A 62 7.25 -2.61 5.48
N PHE A 63 7.24 -1.62 4.60
CA PHE A 63 8.04 -1.56 3.38
C PHE A 63 9.05 -0.40 3.42
N SER A 64 9.33 0.14 4.61
CA SER A 64 10.19 1.30 4.77
C SER A 64 11.61 1.05 4.27
N ASP A 65 12.29 2.08 3.75
CA ASP A 65 13.67 2.00 3.23
C ASP A 65 13.91 0.98 2.09
N GLY A 66 12.87 0.31 1.57
CA GLY A 66 13.01 -0.74 0.56
C GLY A 66 13.15 -0.22 -0.88
N ASP A 67 13.70 -1.05 -1.79
CA ASP A 67 13.74 -0.78 -3.23
C ASP A 67 12.69 -1.60 -3.99
N PHE A 68 11.68 -0.94 -4.52
CA PHE A 68 10.59 -1.53 -5.31
C PHE A 68 10.60 -1.03 -6.76
N SER A 69 11.77 -0.62 -7.25
CA SER A 69 11.89 -0.11 -8.61
C SER A 69 11.49 -1.17 -9.64
N ALA A 70 10.62 -0.79 -10.59
CA ALA A 70 10.14 -1.62 -11.70
C ALA A 70 9.26 -2.83 -11.31
N SER A 71 8.77 -2.86 -10.08
CA SER A 71 7.88 -3.90 -9.58
C SER A 71 6.41 -3.63 -9.96
N ASP A 72 5.59 -4.69 -10.04
CA ASP A 72 4.14 -4.58 -10.34
C ASP A 72 3.32 -4.82 -9.07
N PHE A 73 2.43 -3.89 -8.74
CA PHE A 73 1.58 -3.91 -7.54
C PHE A 73 0.09 -3.95 -7.88
N SER A 74 -0.25 -4.24 -9.14
CA SER A 74 -1.63 -4.14 -9.63
C SER A 74 -2.57 -5.06 -8.86
N ASP A 75 -3.73 -4.53 -8.46
CA ASP A 75 -4.78 -5.26 -7.74
C ASP A 75 -4.39 -5.86 -6.38
N GLY A 76 -3.21 -5.54 -5.82
CA GLY A 76 -2.82 -5.95 -4.46
C GLY A 76 -3.46 -5.07 -3.37
N ASN A 77 -3.59 -5.63 -2.17
CA ASN A 77 -4.05 -4.92 -0.97
C ASN A 77 -2.86 -4.45 -0.15
N PHE A 78 -2.72 -3.13 0.02
CA PHE A 78 -1.64 -2.46 0.76
C PHE A 78 -2.20 -1.47 1.78
N SER A 79 -3.24 -1.92 2.49
CA SER A 79 -3.96 -1.08 3.45
C SER A 79 -3.16 -0.94 4.74
N ASP A 80 -3.03 0.30 5.24
CA ASP A 80 -2.33 0.62 6.49
C ASP A 80 -0.82 0.32 6.50
N ASP A 81 -0.21 0.13 5.33
CA ASP A 81 1.23 -0.13 5.17
C ASP A 81 2.11 1.11 5.36
N ASP A 82 3.35 0.89 5.83
CA ASP A 82 4.40 1.91 5.89
C ASP A 82 5.33 1.83 4.67
N PHE A 83 5.35 2.88 3.85
CA PHE A 83 6.25 3.02 2.70
C PHE A 83 7.27 4.16 2.89
N SER A 84 7.56 4.54 4.13
CA SER A 84 8.49 5.64 4.44
C SER A 84 9.86 5.39 3.81
N ASP A 85 10.40 6.40 3.12
CA ASP A 85 11.72 6.36 2.49
C ASP A 85 11.93 5.25 1.41
N ALA A 86 10.87 4.55 1.00
CA ALA A 86 10.93 3.53 -0.04
C ALA A 86 11.19 4.11 -1.44
N ASN A 87 11.97 3.39 -2.24
CA ASN A 87 12.32 3.76 -3.61
C ASN A 87 11.38 3.11 -4.63
N PHE A 88 10.60 3.94 -5.32
CA PHE A 88 9.65 3.51 -6.35
C PHE A 88 9.96 4.02 -7.76
N LEU A 89 11.20 4.46 -8.06
CA LEU A 89 11.57 5.30 -9.23
C LEU A 89 10.94 4.97 -10.59
N VAL A 90 10.52 3.72 -10.85
CA VAL A 90 9.87 3.26 -12.10
C VAL A 90 8.37 2.90 -11.94
N MET A 91 7.88 2.71 -10.71
CA MET A 91 6.54 2.23 -10.37
C MET A 91 5.41 3.29 -10.47
N MET A 92 5.73 4.56 -10.20
CA MET A 92 4.80 5.43 -9.46
C MET A 92 3.64 6.08 -10.24
N ILE A 93 3.51 5.95 -11.56
CA ILE A 93 2.54 6.82 -12.27
C ILE A 93 1.10 6.29 -12.24
N SER A 94 0.87 4.97 -12.20
CA SER A 94 -0.51 4.45 -12.34
C SER A 94 -1.18 4.22 -10.99
N VAL A 95 -0.60 3.37 -10.14
CA VAL A 95 -1.22 2.92 -8.89
C VAL A 95 -1.16 3.99 -7.80
N MET A 96 0.01 4.61 -7.57
CA MET A 96 0.12 5.69 -6.58
C MET A 96 -0.74 6.90 -6.96
N VAL A 97 -0.88 7.23 -8.26
CA VAL A 97 -1.78 8.31 -8.68
C VAL A 97 -3.24 7.97 -8.38
N ILE A 98 -3.70 6.74 -8.63
CA ILE A 98 -5.08 6.32 -8.31
C ILE A 98 -5.32 6.36 -6.79
N SER A 99 -4.44 5.77 -5.98
CA SER A 99 -4.59 5.75 -4.52
C SER A 99 -4.52 7.16 -3.91
N VAL A 100 -3.56 7.99 -4.32
CA VAL A 100 -3.45 9.39 -3.87
C VAL A 100 -4.65 10.23 -4.36
N MET A 101 -5.17 9.98 -5.56
CA MET A 101 -6.40 10.63 -6.03
C MET A 101 -7.60 10.22 -5.19
N MET A 102 -7.75 8.94 -4.81
CA MET A 102 -8.83 8.48 -3.95
C MET A 102 -8.78 9.11 -2.55
N ILE A 103 -7.60 9.16 -1.92
CA ILE A 103 -7.38 9.83 -0.63
C ILE A 103 -7.68 11.33 -0.74
N SER A 104 -7.18 11.99 -1.78
CA SER A 104 -7.43 13.43 -2.02
C SER A 104 -8.91 13.73 -2.19
N VAL A 105 -9.64 12.90 -2.96
CA VAL A 105 -11.09 13.04 -3.16
C VAL A 105 -11.86 12.83 -1.85
N MET A 106 -11.49 11.84 -1.04
CA MET A 106 -12.11 11.61 0.27
C MET A 106 -11.93 12.83 1.17
N VAL A 107 -10.72 13.38 1.28
CA VAL A 107 -10.43 14.57 2.10
C VAL A 107 -11.23 15.79 1.61
N ILE A 108 -11.26 16.05 0.31
CA ILE A 108 -12.04 17.18 -0.26
C ILE A 108 -13.53 17.01 0.07
N SER A 109 -14.08 15.80 -0.03
CA SER A 109 -15.48 15.54 0.27
C SER A 109 -15.83 15.86 1.73
N VAL A 110 -14.97 15.46 2.67
CA VAL A 110 -15.14 15.73 4.11
C VAL A 110 -15.06 17.22 4.42
N MET A 111 -14.10 17.94 3.81
CA MET A 111 -13.98 19.39 3.96
C MET A 111 -15.23 20.11 3.45
N VAL A 112 -15.74 19.74 2.27
CA VAL A 112 -16.95 20.33 1.68
C VAL A 112 -18.16 20.11 2.58
N ILE A 113 -18.36 18.90 3.09
CA ILE A 113 -19.46 18.58 4.02
C ILE A 113 -19.34 19.44 5.28
N SER A 114 -18.15 19.54 5.85
CA SER A 114 -17.90 20.34 7.06
C SER A 114 -18.24 21.82 6.85
N VAL A 115 -17.83 22.40 5.72
CA VAL A 115 -18.14 23.80 5.37
C VAL A 115 -19.63 24.01 5.16
N MET A 116 -20.31 23.10 4.46
CA MET A 116 -21.76 23.16 4.25
C MET A 116 -22.52 23.16 5.58
N VAL A 117 -22.14 22.30 6.52
CA VAL A 117 -22.75 22.23 7.86
C VAL A 117 -22.58 23.55 8.61
N ILE A 118 -21.37 24.13 8.60
CA ILE A 118 -21.11 25.43 9.24
C ILE A 118 -21.96 26.53 8.61
N LEU A 119 -22.05 26.57 7.27
CA LEU A 119 -22.83 27.57 6.55
C LEU A 119 -24.32 27.49 6.92
N VAL A 120 -24.89 26.28 6.95
CA VAL A 120 -26.29 26.05 7.35
C VAL A 120 -26.53 26.52 8.78
N MET A 121 -25.60 26.26 9.70
CA MET A 121 -25.71 26.71 11.08
C MET A 121 -25.71 28.25 11.16
N ILE A 122 -24.82 28.93 10.45
CA ILE A 122 -24.76 30.40 10.42
C ILE A 122 -26.06 30.98 9.86
N ILE A 123 -26.56 30.46 8.73
CA ILE A 123 -27.83 30.93 8.14
C ILE A 123 -28.98 30.76 9.14
N SER A 124 -29.05 29.60 9.80
CA SER A 124 -30.09 29.32 10.80
C SER A 124 -30.04 30.31 11.97
N VAL A 125 -28.84 30.58 12.50
CA VAL A 125 -28.61 31.57 13.56
C VAL A 125 -29.05 32.97 13.09
N VAL A 126 -28.60 33.41 11.92
CA VAL A 126 -28.96 34.72 11.37
C VAL A 126 -30.46 34.87 11.17
N MET A 127 -31.17 33.81 10.76
CA MET A 127 -32.63 33.84 10.58
C MET A 127 -33.38 33.90 11.91
N ILE A 128 -32.86 33.32 12.99
CA ILE A 128 -33.47 33.39 14.33
C ILE A 128 -33.35 34.80 14.93
N PHE A 129 -32.28 35.54 14.62
CA PHE A 129 -32.01 36.87 15.16
C PHE A 129 -32.47 38.04 14.27
N ARG A 130 -33.21 37.77 13.17
CA ARG A 130 -33.89 38.78 12.35
C ARG A 130 -35.38 38.81 12.66
#